data_AF-A0ABD2YVB7-F1
#
_entry.id   AF-A0ABD2YVB7-F1
#
_cell.length_a   1.000
_cell.length_b   1.000
_cell.length_c   1.000
_cell.angle_alpha   90.00
_cell.angle_beta   90.00
_cell.angle_gamma   90.00
#
_symmetry.space_group_name_H-M   'P 1'
#
loop_
_entity.id
_entity.type
_entity.pdbx_description
1 polymer ?
#
loop_
_entity_poly.entity_id
_entity_poly.type
_entity_poly.pdbx_seq_one_letter_code
_entity_poly.pdbx_strand_id
1 'polypeptide(L)'
;MDIVMDRHNICEVTVNGAPHWITEDLVRPDFLHWFDVGEEKVRPVPQPRGVVERNGWTSLGVLRGCLCIYQSTSSQLDIWWMKEYGVVESWTKESILDSSIPHGLHQPYYPIVIWRDGEVFMPGDYGPLLSYNPEERMLTKVTINLDS
;
A
#
# COMPACT_ATOMS: atom_id res chain seq x y z
N MET A 1 0.96 -26.99 3.59
CA MET A 1 1.43 -25.82 4.35
C MET A 1 0.28 -24.86 4.30
N ASP A 2 -0.50 -24.83 5.36
CA ASP A 2 -1.80 -24.17 5.34
C ASP A 2 -1.59 -22.70 5.65
N ILE A 3 -1.74 -21.85 4.63
CA ILE A 3 -1.74 -20.41 4.79
C ILE A 3 -3.08 -20.06 5.44
N VAL A 4 -3.08 -19.93 6.76
CA VAL A 4 -4.25 -19.42 7.50
C VAL A 4 -4.32 -17.92 7.23
N MET A 5 -5.32 -17.48 6.47
CA MET A 5 -5.64 -16.07 6.29
C MET A 5 -6.66 -15.64 7.36
N ASP A 6 -6.44 -14.52 8.03
CA ASP A 6 -7.41 -13.95 8.97
C ASP A 6 -8.67 -13.45 8.23
N ARG A 7 -9.80 -13.45 8.96
CA ARG A 7 -11.17 -13.29 8.48
C ARG A 7 -11.54 -11.86 8.05
N HIS A 8 -10.58 -10.95 7.87
CA HIS A 8 -10.88 -9.53 7.61
C HIS A 8 -10.29 -8.93 6.33
N ASN A 9 -9.61 -9.67 5.46
CA ASN A 9 -9.52 -9.35 4.01
C ASN A 9 -8.83 -10.49 3.26
N ILE A 10 -9.59 -11.24 2.43
CA ILE A 10 -9.04 -12.28 1.54
C ILE A 10 -8.19 -11.66 0.42
N CYS A 11 -8.45 -10.38 0.11
CA CYS A 11 -7.79 -9.62 -0.94
C CYS A 11 -7.58 -8.19 -0.43
N GLU A 12 -6.34 -7.70 -0.51
CA GLU A 12 -6.00 -6.32 -0.09
C GLU A 12 -6.09 -5.38 -1.30
N VAL A 13 -5.59 -5.81 -2.46
CA VAL A 13 -5.68 -5.07 -3.72
C VAL A 13 -5.84 -6.01 -4.91
N THR A 14 -6.32 -5.49 -6.04
CA THR A 14 -6.37 -6.22 -7.32
C THR A 14 -5.58 -5.46 -8.36
N VAL A 15 -4.63 -6.13 -9.02
CA VAL A 15 -3.82 -5.57 -10.12
C VAL A 15 -3.91 -6.50 -11.32
N ASN A 16 -4.16 -5.95 -12.51
CA ASN A 16 -4.35 -6.73 -13.75
C ASN A 16 -5.43 -7.84 -13.63
N GLY A 17 -6.47 -7.59 -12.83
CA GLY A 17 -7.55 -8.56 -12.59
C GLY A 17 -7.18 -9.72 -11.66
N ALA A 18 -5.97 -9.74 -11.11
CA ALA A 18 -5.52 -10.74 -10.15
C ALA A 18 -5.59 -10.18 -8.71
N PRO A 19 -6.09 -10.95 -7.73
CA PRO A 19 -6.03 -10.60 -6.31
C PRO A 19 -4.62 -10.67 -5.75
N HIS A 20 -4.26 -9.73 -4.88
CA HIS A 20 -3.00 -9.65 -4.15
C HIS A 20 -3.23 -9.44 -2.65
N TRP A 21 -2.35 -10.00 -1.83
CA TRP A 21 -2.36 -9.83 -0.39
C TRP A 21 -0.96 -10.02 0.21
N ILE A 22 -0.79 -9.49 1.41
CA ILE A 22 0.36 -9.74 2.28
C ILE A 22 -0.01 -10.80 3.33
N THR A 23 0.90 -11.72 3.64
CA THR A 23 0.73 -12.69 4.73
C THR A 23 1.06 -12.07 6.09
N GLU A 24 0.46 -12.61 7.15
CA GLU A 24 0.68 -12.12 8.51
C GLU A 24 2.07 -12.45 9.09
N ASP A 25 2.80 -13.36 8.47
CA ASP A 25 4.10 -13.81 8.93
C ASP A 25 5.15 -12.71 8.75
N LEU A 26 5.46 -12.00 9.85
CA LEU A 26 6.46 -10.93 9.90
C LEU A 26 7.89 -11.42 9.69
N VAL A 27 8.14 -12.73 9.78
CA VAL A 27 9.49 -13.32 9.70
C VAL A 27 9.82 -13.77 8.27
N ARG A 28 8.80 -13.90 7.40
CA ARG A 28 8.99 -14.37 6.03
C ARG A 28 9.47 -13.26 5.09
N PRO A 29 10.55 -13.51 4.32
CA PRO A 29 10.98 -12.59 3.28
C PRO A 29 10.06 -12.62 2.05
N ASP A 30 9.14 -13.60 1.95
CA ASP A 30 8.23 -13.82 0.83
C ASP A 30 6.76 -13.55 1.23
N PHE A 31 6.49 -12.43 1.89
CA PHE A 31 5.15 -12.11 2.40
C PHE A 31 4.10 -11.71 1.35
N LEU A 32 4.51 -11.32 0.13
CA LEU A 32 3.62 -10.80 -0.91
C LEU A 32 3.21 -11.89 -1.92
N HIS A 33 1.90 -12.05 -2.11
CA HIS A 33 1.34 -13.10 -2.96
C HIS A 33 0.26 -12.57 -3.91
N TRP A 34 0.02 -13.36 -4.96
CA TRP A 34 -1.10 -13.18 -5.87
C TRP A 34 -1.76 -14.52 -6.19
N PHE A 35 -3.02 -14.47 -6.59
CA PHE A 35 -3.76 -15.64 -7.04
C PHE A 35 -3.79 -15.70 -8.57
N ASP A 36 -3.15 -16.73 -9.12
CA ASP A 36 -3.18 -17.07 -10.54
C ASP A 36 -4.52 -17.72 -10.87
N VAL A 37 -5.45 -16.94 -11.40
CA VAL A 37 -6.78 -17.39 -11.79
C VAL A 37 -6.71 -18.44 -12.92
N GLY A 38 -5.69 -18.39 -13.78
CA GLY A 38 -5.56 -19.31 -14.90
C GLY A 38 -5.14 -20.73 -14.47
N GLU A 39 -4.27 -20.81 -13.47
CA GLU A 39 -3.81 -22.09 -12.91
C GLU A 39 -4.44 -22.47 -11.56
N GLU A 40 -5.29 -21.61 -11.01
CA GLU A 40 -5.90 -21.72 -9.67
C GLU A 40 -4.86 -21.91 -8.55
N LYS A 41 -3.76 -21.15 -8.61
CA LYS A 41 -2.62 -21.29 -7.67
C LYS A 41 -2.23 -19.98 -7.02
N VAL A 42 -1.85 -20.07 -5.74
CA VAL A 42 -1.15 -18.98 -5.06
C VAL A 42 0.30 -18.93 -5.53
N ARG A 43 0.77 -17.74 -5.88
CA ARG A 43 2.15 -17.51 -6.31
C ARG A 43 2.76 -16.34 -5.56
N PRO A 44 4.07 -16.38 -5.26
CA PRO A 44 4.75 -15.22 -4.72
C PRO A 44 4.85 -14.12 -5.78
N VAL A 45 4.82 -12.86 -5.34
CA VAL A 45 5.21 -11.72 -6.17
C VAL A 45 6.67 -11.39 -5.86
N PRO A 46 7.49 -11.08 -6.87
CA PRO A 46 8.86 -10.66 -6.64
C PRO A 46 8.90 -9.36 -5.82
N GLN A 47 9.64 -9.37 -4.72
CA GLN A 47 9.76 -8.22 -3.81
C GLN A 47 10.83 -7.22 -4.27
N PRO A 48 10.75 -5.93 -3.85
CA PRO A 48 11.81 -4.97 -4.12
C PRO A 48 13.11 -5.34 -3.41
N ARG A 49 14.24 -5.03 -4.04
CA ARG A 49 15.54 -5.08 -3.33
C ARG A 49 15.58 -3.95 -2.31
N GLY A 50 15.89 -4.28 -1.06
CA GLY A 50 16.02 -3.27 0.01
C GLY A 50 14.70 -2.86 0.67
N VAL A 51 13.58 -3.52 0.35
CA VAL A 51 12.45 -3.55 1.28
C VAL A 51 12.92 -4.15 2.59
N VAL A 52 12.72 -3.41 3.67
CA VAL A 52 12.95 -3.90 5.03
C VAL A 52 11.92 -4.98 5.32
N GLU A 53 12.28 -5.96 6.15
CA GLU A 53 11.36 -6.96 6.68
C GLU A 53 10.00 -6.32 7.02
N ARG A 54 8.93 -7.04 6.69
CA ARG A 54 7.56 -6.60 6.94
C ARG A 54 7.44 -6.15 8.40
N ASN A 55 6.85 -4.98 8.61
CA ASN A 55 6.46 -4.51 9.95
C ASN A 55 4.94 -4.53 10.10
N GLY A 56 4.43 -4.28 11.31
CA GLY A 56 2.98 -4.23 11.58
C GLY A 56 2.22 -3.13 10.84
N TRP A 57 2.92 -2.27 10.09
CA TRP A 57 2.39 -1.13 9.36
C TRP A 57 2.70 -1.21 7.86
N THR A 58 2.86 -2.43 7.36
CA THR A 58 3.04 -2.72 5.94
C THR A 58 1.68 -3.05 5.33
N SER A 59 1.34 -2.39 4.22
CA SER A 59 0.08 -2.58 3.48
C SER A 59 0.29 -2.52 1.97
N LEU A 60 -0.68 -2.99 1.19
CA LEU A 60 -0.69 -2.92 -0.27
C LEU A 60 -1.57 -1.80 -0.81
N GLY A 61 -1.19 -1.33 -2.00
CA GLY A 61 -1.95 -0.35 -2.76
C GLY A 61 -1.85 -0.54 -4.25
N VAL A 62 -2.61 0.31 -4.94
CA VAL A 62 -2.45 0.55 -6.37
C VAL A 62 -2.18 2.04 -6.58
N LEU A 63 -1.10 2.36 -7.29
CA LEU A 63 -0.72 3.71 -7.70
C LEU A 63 -0.55 3.74 -9.21
N ARG A 64 -1.35 4.54 -9.91
CA ARG A 64 -1.31 4.65 -11.39
C ARG A 64 -1.36 3.26 -12.09
N GLY A 65 -2.13 2.32 -11.54
CA GLY A 65 -2.25 0.94 -12.05
C GLY A 65 -1.11 0.00 -11.67
N CYS A 66 -0.09 0.47 -10.95
CA CYS A 66 1.04 -0.32 -10.48
C CYS A 66 0.78 -0.86 -9.06
N LEU A 67 1.21 -2.10 -8.80
CA LEU A 67 1.20 -2.68 -7.46
C LEU A 67 2.16 -1.91 -6.55
N CYS A 68 1.70 -1.60 -5.33
CA CYS A 68 2.46 -0.83 -4.35
C CYS A 68 2.54 -1.53 -3.00
N ILE A 69 3.65 -1.32 -2.30
CA ILE A 69 3.84 -1.65 -0.89
C ILE A 69 4.06 -0.34 -0.15
N TYR A 70 3.24 -0.09 0.87
CA TYR A 70 3.41 1.02 1.79
C TYR A 70 4.00 0.51 3.09
N GLN A 71 5.04 1.17 3.57
CA GLN A 71 5.71 0.83 4.82
C GLN A 71 5.86 2.09 5.67
N SER A 72 5.05 2.19 6.72
CA SER A 72 5.18 3.27 7.69
C SER A 72 6.27 2.94 8.72
N THR A 73 7.02 3.96 9.11
CA THR A 73 7.98 3.94 10.23
C THR A 73 7.75 5.14 11.12
N SER A 74 8.49 5.25 12.24
CA SER A 74 8.41 6.40 13.13
C SER A 74 8.81 7.73 12.48
N SER A 75 9.56 7.71 11.38
CA SER A 75 10.14 8.91 10.76
C SER A 75 9.71 9.18 9.32
N GLN A 76 9.08 8.21 8.64
CA GLN A 76 8.68 8.34 7.24
C GLN A 76 7.67 7.27 6.81
N LEU A 77 6.98 7.55 5.72
CA LEU A 77 6.22 6.61 4.90
C LEU A 77 7.03 6.28 3.65
N ASP A 78 7.42 5.01 3.49
CA ASP A 78 8.01 4.49 2.26
C ASP A 78 6.94 3.94 1.34
N ILE A 79 6.98 4.35 0.08
CA ILE A 79 6.13 3.88 -1.01
C ILE A 79 7.01 3.16 -2.00
N TRP A 80 6.82 1.85 -2.11
CA TRP A 80 7.41 1.04 -3.16
C TRP A 80 6.36 0.77 -4.22
N TRP A 81 6.68 0.99 -5.49
CA TRP A 81 5.77 0.72 -6.61
C TRP A 81 6.49 0.03 -7.76
N MET A 82 5.84 -1.00 -8.29
CA MET A 82 6.34 -1.90 -9.31
C MET A 82 5.92 -1.37 -10.69
N LYS A 83 6.80 -0.58 -11.34
CA LYS A 83 6.48 0.09 -12.61
C LYS A 83 6.18 -0.89 -13.74
N GLU A 84 6.78 -2.08 -13.70
CA GLU A 84 6.51 -3.17 -14.62
C GLU A 84 6.17 -4.43 -13.83
N TYR A 85 4.93 -4.89 -13.97
CA TYR A 85 4.41 -5.97 -13.15
C TYR A 85 5.25 -7.26 -13.30
N GLY A 86 5.70 -7.83 -12.19
CA GLY A 86 6.53 -9.03 -12.12
C GLY A 86 8.03 -8.80 -12.29
N VAL A 87 8.49 -7.57 -12.58
CA VAL A 87 9.92 -7.27 -12.78
C VAL A 87 10.52 -6.65 -11.52
N VAL A 88 11.46 -7.38 -10.87
CA VAL A 88 12.09 -6.96 -9.60
C VAL A 88 12.80 -5.61 -9.74
N GLU A 89 13.50 -5.39 -10.84
CA GLU A 89 14.28 -4.19 -11.10
C GLU A 89 13.40 -2.97 -11.39
N SER A 90 12.09 -3.16 -11.64
CA SER A 90 11.14 -2.09 -11.89
C SER A 90 10.59 -1.45 -10.61
N TRP A 91 10.83 -2.08 -9.45
CA TRP A 91 10.46 -1.50 -8.18
C TRP A 91 11.25 -0.22 -7.96
N THR A 92 10.52 0.85 -7.66
CA THR A 92 11.10 2.14 -7.29
C THR A 92 10.56 2.55 -5.93
N LYS A 93 11.32 3.37 -5.21
CA LYS A 93 10.99 3.82 -3.86
C LYS A 93 10.87 5.33 -3.82
N GLU A 94 9.81 5.80 -3.16
CA GLU A 94 9.65 7.19 -2.76
C GLU A 94 9.43 7.22 -1.24
N SER A 95 10.01 8.21 -0.57
CA SER A 95 9.93 8.37 0.88
C SER A 95 9.34 9.72 1.22
N ILE A 96 8.25 9.71 1.99
CA ILE A 96 7.63 10.92 2.54
C ILE A 96 8.05 11.01 4.00
N LEU A 97 8.85 12.03 4.33
CA LEU A 97 9.28 12.26 5.71
C LEU A 97 8.09 12.67 6.58
N ASP A 98 8.07 12.19 7.82
CA ASP A 98 7.03 12.51 8.80
C ASP A 98 6.90 14.02 9.01
N SER A 99 8.03 14.76 9.00
CA SER A 99 8.05 16.22 9.07
C SER A 99 7.38 16.94 7.90
N SER A 100 7.11 16.24 6.79
CA SER A 100 6.41 16.76 5.62
C SER A 100 4.91 16.41 5.63
N ILE A 101 4.46 15.68 6.64
CA ILE A 101 3.06 15.31 6.85
C ILE A 101 2.45 16.31 7.84
N PRO A 102 1.32 16.96 7.51
CA PRO A 102 0.72 17.96 8.40
C PRO A 102 0.37 17.38 9.77
N HIS A 103 0.58 18.20 10.81
CA HIS A 103 0.21 17.87 12.19
C HIS A 103 -1.30 17.55 12.29
N GLY A 104 -1.64 16.33 12.71
CA GLY A 104 -3.03 15.87 12.86
C GLY A 104 -3.37 14.52 12.22
N LEU A 105 -2.38 13.85 11.63
CA LEU A 105 -2.46 12.43 11.27
C LEU A 105 -1.68 11.61 12.31
N HIS A 106 -2.30 10.67 12.99
CA HIS A 106 -1.58 9.71 13.82
C HIS A 106 -0.95 8.60 12.97
N GLN A 107 0.28 8.23 13.31
CA GLN A 107 0.89 7.02 12.78
C GLN A 107 0.17 5.78 13.34
N PRO A 108 0.04 4.70 12.56
CA PRO A 108 0.59 4.47 11.21
C PRO A 108 -0.26 5.03 10.06
N TYR A 109 0.41 5.48 9.00
CA TYR A 109 -0.25 5.95 7.78
C TYR A 109 -0.68 4.77 6.92
N TYR A 110 -1.99 4.53 6.81
CA TYR A 110 -2.56 3.53 5.90
C TYR A 110 -3.15 4.22 4.67
N PRO A 111 -2.37 4.42 3.59
CA PRO A 111 -2.92 4.93 2.35
C PRO A 111 -3.96 3.93 1.80
N ILE A 112 -5.18 4.41 1.62
CA ILE A 112 -6.30 3.66 1.07
C ILE A 112 -6.09 3.47 -0.43
N VAL A 113 -5.75 4.56 -1.13
CA VAL A 113 -5.57 4.63 -2.59
C VAL A 113 -4.63 5.78 -2.91
N ILE A 114 -3.87 5.68 -4.01
CA ILE A 114 -3.31 6.87 -4.66
C ILE A 114 -4.09 7.17 -5.93
N TRP A 115 -4.63 8.38 -5.99
CA TRP A 115 -5.54 8.87 -6.99
C TRP A 115 -4.86 9.91 -7.88
N ARG A 116 -5.10 9.82 -9.20
CA ARG A 116 -4.58 10.74 -10.22
C ARG A 116 -3.09 11.06 -9.99
N ASP A 117 -2.69 12.33 -10.02
CA ASP A 117 -1.30 12.79 -10.08
C ASP A 117 -0.45 12.55 -8.81
N GLY A 118 -0.69 11.45 -8.10
CA GLY A 118 0.05 11.07 -6.88
C GLY A 118 -0.65 11.51 -5.60
N GLU A 119 -1.92 11.90 -5.66
CA GLU A 119 -2.68 12.32 -4.48
C GLU A 119 -3.05 11.12 -3.62
N VAL A 120 -2.49 11.04 -2.42
CA VAL A 120 -2.62 9.89 -1.52
C VAL A 120 -3.83 10.07 -0.61
N PHE A 121 -4.77 9.14 -0.64
CA PHE A 121 -5.95 9.15 0.23
C PHE A 121 -5.69 8.30 1.47
N MET A 122 -5.92 8.86 2.66
CA MET A 122 -5.65 8.22 3.96
C MET A 122 -6.84 8.40 4.90
N PRO A 123 -7.17 7.41 5.75
CA PRO A 123 -8.15 7.59 6.80
C PRO A 123 -7.56 8.54 7.86
N GLY A 124 -8.30 9.56 8.25
CA GLY A 124 -7.99 10.35 9.44
C GLY A 124 -8.47 9.67 10.71
N ASP A 125 -7.85 10.03 11.83
CA ASP A 125 -8.03 9.36 13.14
C ASP A 125 -9.47 9.37 13.67
N TYR A 126 -10.26 10.36 13.27
CA TYR A 126 -11.61 10.58 13.79
C TYR A 126 -12.66 10.75 12.68
N GLY A 127 -12.43 10.13 11.52
CA GLY A 127 -13.47 9.95 10.49
C GLY A 127 -13.37 10.74 9.17
N PRO A 128 -12.58 11.83 8.99
CA PRO A 128 -12.43 12.40 7.66
C PRO A 128 -11.51 11.53 6.80
N LEU A 129 -11.88 11.30 5.54
CA LEU A 129 -10.93 10.91 4.52
C LEU A 129 -10.04 12.12 4.20
N LEU A 130 -8.73 11.90 4.13
CA LEU A 130 -7.75 12.96 3.91
C LEU A 130 -7.04 12.68 2.59
N SER A 131 -6.82 13.72 1.79
CA SER A 131 -6.01 13.65 0.58
C SER A 131 -4.71 14.41 0.80
N TYR A 132 -3.59 13.79 0.45
CA TYR A 132 -2.26 14.38 0.54
C TYR A 132 -1.67 14.53 -0.86
N ASN A 133 -1.36 15.77 -1.23
CA ASN A 133 -0.58 16.06 -2.43
C ASN A 133 0.91 16.13 -2.04
N PRO A 134 1.77 15.21 -2.52
CA PRO A 134 3.18 15.19 -2.18
C PRO A 134 3.99 16.35 -2.80
N GLU A 135 3.55 16.90 -3.95
CA GLU A 135 4.20 18.05 -4.59
C GLU A 135 3.97 19.33 -3.78
N GLU A 136 2.71 19.59 -3.43
CA GLU A 136 2.29 20.78 -2.67
C GLU A 136 2.47 20.63 -1.15
N ARG A 137 2.76 19.41 -0.67
CA ARG A 137 2.83 19.04 0.75
C ARG A 137 1.59 19.44 1.54
N MET A 138 0.44 19.38 0.89
CA MET A 138 -0.82 19.83 1.44
C MET A 138 -1.72 18.65 1.76
N LEU A 139 -2.25 18.64 2.99
CA LEU A 139 -3.29 17.71 3.42
C LEU A 139 -4.64 18.42 3.37
N THR A 140 -5.57 17.84 2.64
CA THR A 140 -6.93 18.38 2.49
C THR A 140 -7.93 17.38 3.02
N LYS A 141 -8.95 17.87 3.73
CA LYS A 141 -10.11 17.04 4.08
C LYS A 141 -10.95 16.79 2.84
N VAL A 142 -11.11 15.52 2.49
CA VAL A 142 -11.99 15.12 1.39
C VAL A 142 -13.42 15.23 1.86
N THR A 143 -14.19 16.09 1.20
CA THR A 143 -15.64 16.17 1.39
C THR A 143 -16.30 15.30 0.33
N ILE A 144 -16.76 14.12 0.74
CA ILE A 144 -17.57 13.28 -0.14
C ILE A 144 -18.98 13.83 -0.08
N ASN A 145 -19.38 14.60 -1.09
CA ASN A 145 -20.79 14.90 -1.31
C ASN A 145 -21.41 13.63 -1.87
N LEU A 146 -22.23 12.97 -1.04
CA LEU A 146 -23.10 11.91 -1.53
C LEU A 146 -24.24 12.62 -2.27
N ASP A 147 -24.14 12.68 -3.60
CA ASP A 147 -25.30 13.03 -4.41
C ASP A 147 -26.35 11.93 -4.19
N SER A 148 -27.46 12.33 -3.57
CA SER A 148 -28.62 11.48 -3.27
C SER A 148 -29.48 11.24 -4.49
#